data_AF-A0A6I2XZR2-F1
#
_entry.id   AF-A0A6I2XZR2-F1
#
_cell.length_a   1.000
_cell.length_b   1.000
_cell.length_c   1.000
_cell.angle_alpha   90.00
_cell.angle_beta   90.00
_cell.angle_gamma   90.00
#
_symmetry.space_group_name_H-M   'P 1'
#
loop_
_entity.id
_entity.type
_entity.pdbx_description
1 polymer ?
#
loop_
_entity_poly.entity_id
_entity_poly.type
_entity_poly.pdbx_seq_one_letter_code
_entity_poly.pdbx_strand_id
1 'polypeptide(L)'
;MPEIEIRRIRDESDAEPCDALFREYALWLLDQMLTVNGLDLRDSGQAVHDDFRAEWPKLFGERGRMYLMLVDGEPAGVGALKPYSDKEAELKRVYVKPDYRGGGHARRLVEQVITDARDLNYTSVVLESLNFMADAQALYRSLGFLDIPRFDGTEGGAHGVEAFEVFMRLQL
;
A
#
# COMPACT_ATOMS: atom_id res chain seq x y z
N MET A 1 15.50 -14.12 17.24
CA MET A 1 14.86 -13.54 16.04
C MET A 1 13.56 -12.93 16.50
N PRO A 2 13.19 -11.73 16.04
CA PRO A 2 11.91 -11.13 16.41
C PRO A 2 10.76 -12.00 15.88
N GLU A 3 9.68 -12.08 16.65
CA GLU A 3 8.45 -12.72 16.22
C GLU A 3 7.72 -11.79 15.25
N ILE A 4 7.27 -12.32 14.12
CA ILE A 4 6.63 -11.51 13.07
C ILE A 4 5.31 -12.17 12.69
N GLU A 5 4.23 -11.43 12.94
CA GLU A 5 2.86 -11.81 12.61
C GLU A 5 2.32 -10.90 11.50
N ILE A 6 1.62 -11.48 10.52
CA ILE A 6 0.85 -10.73 9.53
C ILE A 6 -0.61 -11.10 9.74
N ARG A 7 -1.37 -10.19 10.33
CA ARG A 7 -2.76 -10.39 10.74
C ARG A 7 -3.71 -9.75 9.74
N ARG A 8 -4.64 -10.53 9.20
CA ARG A 8 -5.72 -9.99 8.35
C ARG A 8 -6.72 -9.22 9.19
N ILE A 9 -6.99 -7.97 8.82
CA ILE A 9 -8.07 -7.15 9.37
C ILE A 9 -9.32 -7.38 8.53
N ARG A 10 -10.46 -7.63 9.20
CA ARG A 10 -11.71 -8.06 8.54
C ARG A 10 -12.82 -7.02 8.63
N ASP A 11 -12.74 -6.10 9.58
CA ASP A 11 -13.71 -5.04 9.80
C ASP A 11 -13.08 -3.92 10.64
N GLU A 12 -13.86 -2.88 10.91
CA GLU A 12 -13.39 -1.68 11.61
C GLU A 12 -13.00 -1.92 13.07
N SER A 13 -13.50 -2.99 13.72
CA SER A 13 -13.29 -3.19 15.16
C SER A 13 -11.83 -3.41 15.53
N ASP A 14 -11.03 -3.94 14.59
CA ASP A 14 -9.60 -4.22 14.76
C ASP A 14 -8.70 -3.34 13.86
N ALA A 15 -9.27 -2.33 13.20
CA ALA A 15 -8.56 -1.54 12.18
C ALA A 15 -7.80 -0.32 12.73
N GLU A 16 -7.95 0.01 14.02
CA GLU A 16 -7.32 1.18 14.64
C GLU A 16 -5.78 1.21 14.46
N PRO A 17 -5.03 0.11 14.64
CA PRO A 17 -3.59 0.12 14.39
C PRO A 17 -3.23 0.39 12.92
N CYS A 18 -4.08 -0.05 11.99
CA CYS A 18 -3.91 0.26 10.57
C CYS A 18 -4.21 1.74 10.28
N ASP A 19 -5.26 2.32 10.86
CA ASP A 19 -5.59 3.76 10.74
C ASP A 19 -4.42 4.62 11.22
N ALA A 20 -3.83 4.30 12.37
CA ALA A 20 -2.65 4.97 12.89
C ALA A 20 -1.45 4.90 11.93
N LEU A 21 -1.15 3.71 11.40
CA LEU A 21 -0.08 3.51 10.42
C LEU A 21 -0.36 4.23 9.09
N PHE A 22 -1.61 4.32 8.65
CA PHE A 22 -1.99 5.08 7.46
C PHE A 22 -1.82 6.58 7.65
N ARG A 23 -2.09 7.12 8.85
CA ARG A 23 -1.82 8.53 9.18
C ARG A 23 -0.32 8.83 9.12
N GLU A 24 0.50 7.97 9.73
CA GLU A 24 1.96 8.10 9.66
C GLU A 24 2.45 8.06 8.21
N TYR A 25 1.94 7.11 7.43
CA TYR A 25 2.27 6.97 6.01
C TYR A 25 1.88 8.22 5.21
N ALA A 26 0.66 8.74 5.40
CA ALA A 26 0.19 9.94 4.70
C ALA A 26 1.06 11.16 5.03
N LEU A 27 1.39 11.39 6.31
CA LEU A 27 2.27 12.48 6.70
C LEU A 27 3.66 12.36 6.07
N TRP A 28 4.24 11.16 6.07
CA TRP A 28 5.51 10.90 5.40
C TRP A 28 5.42 11.15 3.88
N LEU A 29 4.34 10.72 3.24
CA LEU A 29 4.12 10.92 1.80
C LEU A 29 4.13 12.40 1.42
N LEU A 30 3.41 13.22 2.19
CA LEU A 30 3.29 14.67 1.94
C LEU A 30 4.61 15.40 2.20
N ASP A 31 5.35 14.99 3.22
CA ASP A 31 6.70 15.51 3.50
C ASP A 31 7.67 15.20 2.35
N GLN A 32 7.65 13.96 1.84
CA GLN A 32 8.49 13.58 0.70
C GLN A 32 8.07 14.28 -0.59
N MET A 33 6.76 14.49 -0.79
CA MET A 33 6.26 15.26 -1.94
C MET A 33 6.81 16.70 -1.92
N LEU A 34 6.79 17.36 -0.77
CA LEU A 34 7.40 18.68 -0.63
C LEU A 34 8.91 18.64 -0.84
N THR A 35 9.59 17.71 -0.18
CA THR A 35 11.07 17.67 -0.14
C THR A 35 11.68 17.29 -1.49
N VAL A 36 11.09 16.32 -2.19
CA VAL A 36 11.65 15.77 -3.44
C VAL A 36 11.07 16.46 -4.66
N ASN A 37 9.76 16.77 -4.65
CA ASN A 37 9.05 17.30 -5.82
C ASN A 37 8.71 18.79 -5.69
N GLY A 38 8.97 19.42 -4.55
CA GLY A 38 8.71 20.85 -4.34
C GLY A 38 7.22 21.21 -4.25
N LEU A 39 6.34 20.22 -4.12
CA LEU A 39 4.89 20.42 -4.09
C LEU A 39 4.38 20.30 -2.65
N ASP A 40 3.93 21.42 -2.08
CA ASP A 40 3.38 21.45 -0.72
C ASP A 40 1.90 21.03 -0.74
N LEU A 41 1.64 19.80 -0.28
CA LEU A 41 0.29 19.25 -0.12
C LEU A 41 -0.04 18.97 1.35
N ARG A 42 0.69 19.55 2.31
CA ARG A 42 0.51 19.20 3.73
C ARG A 42 -0.89 19.52 4.27
N ASP A 43 -1.56 20.52 3.69
CA ASP A 43 -2.97 20.83 4.00
C ASP A 43 -3.96 19.76 3.51
N SER A 44 -3.52 18.84 2.63
CA SER A 44 -4.33 17.74 2.10
C SER A 44 -4.29 16.48 2.96
N GLY A 45 -3.54 16.45 4.07
CA GLY A 45 -3.33 15.20 4.83
C GLY A 45 -4.60 14.57 5.39
N GLN A 46 -5.57 15.38 5.82
CA GLN A 46 -6.86 14.85 6.26
C GLN A 46 -7.65 14.25 5.08
N ALA A 47 -7.66 14.91 3.92
CA ALA A 47 -8.35 14.40 2.73
C ALA A 47 -7.74 13.08 2.24
N VAL A 48 -6.40 13.01 2.15
CA VAL A 48 -5.68 11.78 1.79
C VAL A 48 -6.03 10.63 2.75
N HIS A 49 -6.09 10.93 4.05
CA HIS A 49 -6.49 9.94 5.05
C HIS A 49 -7.96 9.50 4.89
N ASP A 50 -8.87 10.43 4.63
CA ASP A 50 -10.30 10.13 4.46
C ASP A 50 -10.57 9.30 3.20
N ASP A 51 -9.88 9.62 2.10
CA ASP A 51 -9.94 8.82 0.86
C ASP A 51 -9.48 7.39 1.11
N PHE A 52 -8.45 7.20 1.94
CA PHE A 52 -7.99 5.86 2.34
C PHE A 52 -9.05 5.11 3.13
N ARG A 53 -9.70 5.79 4.09
CA ARG A 53 -10.76 5.20 4.91
C ARG A 53 -11.99 4.86 4.08
N ALA A 54 -12.32 5.66 3.07
CA ALA A 54 -13.44 5.40 2.17
C ALA A 54 -13.31 4.07 1.40
N GLU A 55 -12.10 3.54 1.24
CA GLU A 55 -11.87 2.25 0.57
C GLU A 55 -12.05 1.04 1.49
N TRP A 56 -12.10 1.21 2.81
CA TRP A 56 -12.16 0.12 3.79
C TRP A 56 -13.25 -0.94 3.50
N PRO A 57 -14.49 -0.59 3.12
CA PRO A 57 -15.50 -1.59 2.78
C PRO A 57 -15.04 -2.56 1.68
N LYS A 58 -14.24 -2.08 0.70
CA LYS A 58 -13.68 -2.92 -0.36
C LYS A 58 -12.55 -3.81 0.15
N LEU A 59 -11.76 -3.31 1.09
CA LEU A 59 -10.62 -4.04 1.68
C LEU A 59 -11.06 -5.15 2.64
N PHE A 60 -12.19 -4.95 3.31
CA PHE A 60 -12.81 -5.95 4.20
C PHE A 60 -13.64 -7.00 3.45
N GLY A 61 -14.09 -6.66 2.23
CA GLY A 61 -14.89 -7.53 1.38
C GLY A 61 -14.21 -8.85 1.03
N GLU A 62 -14.99 -9.79 0.49
CA GLU A 62 -14.56 -11.17 0.21
C GLU A 62 -13.30 -11.24 -0.66
N ARG A 63 -13.19 -10.31 -1.61
CA ARG A 63 -12.08 -10.21 -2.56
C ARG A 63 -11.02 -9.16 -2.20
N GLY A 64 -11.20 -8.42 -1.10
CA GLY A 64 -10.22 -7.47 -0.59
C GLY A 64 -9.40 -8.03 0.55
N ARG A 65 -8.26 -7.41 0.84
CA ARG A 65 -7.46 -7.67 2.04
C ARG A 65 -6.94 -6.38 2.63
N MET A 66 -6.87 -6.36 3.96
CA MET A 66 -6.05 -5.43 4.73
C MET A 66 -5.24 -6.25 5.73
N TYR A 67 -3.96 -5.95 5.86
CA TYR A 67 -3.07 -6.62 6.79
C TYR A 67 -2.41 -5.63 7.72
N LEU A 68 -2.37 -6.01 9.00
CA LEU A 68 -1.50 -5.43 10.00
C LEU A 68 -0.30 -6.36 10.18
N MET A 69 0.91 -5.82 10.11
CA MET A 69 2.13 -6.51 10.51
C MET A 69 2.49 -6.13 11.94
N LEU A 70 2.75 -7.13 12.76
CA LEU A 70 3.24 -6.99 14.13
C LEU A 70 4.67 -7.55 14.21
N VAL A 71 5.54 -6.84 14.92
CA VAL A 71 6.89 -7.30 15.27
C VAL A 71 7.00 -7.30 16.78
N ASP A 72 7.22 -8.48 17.38
CA ASP A 72 7.22 -8.69 18.83
C ASP A 72 5.94 -8.15 19.51
N GLY A 73 4.79 -8.29 18.81
CA GLY A 73 3.48 -7.83 19.27
C GLY A 73 3.15 -6.35 18.96
N GLU A 74 4.09 -5.58 18.43
CA GLU A 74 3.92 -4.15 18.17
C GLU A 74 3.58 -3.86 16.69
N PRO A 75 2.61 -2.96 16.39
CA PRO A 75 2.31 -2.50 15.03
C PRO A 75 3.54 -1.97 14.30
N ALA A 76 3.93 -2.66 13.22
CA ALA A 76 5.17 -2.39 12.48
C ALA A 76 4.93 -2.05 11.02
N GLY A 77 3.80 -2.46 10.44
CA GLY A 77 3.48 -2.17 9.05
C GLY A 77 2.05 -2.50 8.64
N VAL A 78 1.67 -2.02 7.47
CA VAL A 78 0.33 -2.17 6.90
C VAL A 78 0.44 -2.36 5.39
N GLY A 79 -0.48 -3.15 4.83
CA GLY A 79 -0.56 -3.40 3.39
C GLY A 79 -1.96 -3.87 3.00
N ALA A 80 -2.39 -3.50 1.80
CA ALA A 80 -3.75 -3.76 1.34
C ALA A 80 -3.80 -4.33 -0.08
N LEU A 81 -4.84 -5.12 -0.32
CA LEU A 81 -5.26 -5.62 -1.63
C LEU A 81 -6.68 -5.13 -1.89
N LYS A 82 -6.85 -4.29 -2.91
CA LYS A 82 -8.16 -3.77 -3.31
C LYS A 82 -8.62 -4.44 -4.59
N PRO A 83 -9.86 -4.93 -4.70
CA PRO A 83 -10.42 -5.32 -5.99
C PRO A 83 -10.36 -4.16 -6.98
N TYR A 84 -9.74 -4.38 -8.14
CA TYR A 84 -9.66 -3.38 -9.22
C TYR A 84 -10.63 -3.73 -10.37
N SER A 85 -10.63 -4.98 -10.79
CA SER A 85 -11.58 -5.53 -11.76
C SER A 85 -11.93 -6.98 -11.40
N ASP A 86 -12.68 -7.65 -12.27
CA ASP A 86 -12.94 -9.08 -12.11
C ASP A 86 -11.67 -9.94 -12.15
N LYS A 87 -10.61 -9.44 -12.80
CA LYS A 87 -9.37 -10.17 -13.06
C LYS A 87 -8.15 -9.59 -12.37
N GLU A 88 -8.23 -8.35 -11.93
CA GLU A 88 -7.08 -7.64 -11.37
C GLU A 88 -7.40 -7.12 -9.96
N ALA A 89 -6.38 -7.14 -9.11
CA ALA A 89 -6.39 -6.45 -7.84
C ALA A 89 -5.29 -5.38 -7.80
N GLU A 90 -5.46 -4.40 -6.92
CA GLU A 90 -4.49 -3.34 -6.70
C GLU A 90 -3.78 -3.56 -5.36
N LEU A 91 -2.45 -3.65 -5.37
CA LEU A 91 -1.63 -3.56 -4.17
C LEU A 91 -1.54 -2.10 -3.76
N LYS A 92 -2.02 -1.76 -2.55
CA LYS A 92 -2.03 -0.38 -2.06
C LYS A 92 -1.49 -0.25 -0.65
N ARG A 93 -1.01 0.96 -0.36
CA ARG A 93 -0.69 1.46 0.99
C ARG A 93 0.22 0.52 1.78
N VAL A 94 1.29 0.08 1.13
CA VAL A 94 2.34 -0.70 1.78
C VAL A 94 3.25 0.26 2.54
N TYR A 95 3.22 0.18 3.86
CA TYR A 95 4.06 0.98 4.74
C TYR A 95 4.63 0.12 5.86
N VAL A 96 5.90 0.34 6.16
CA VAL A 96 6.60 -0.23 7.31
C VAL A 96 7.28 0.92 8.03
N LYS A 97 7.09 1.00 9.36
CA LYS A 97 7.67 2.10 10.15
C LYS A 97 9.19 2.10 9.98
N PRO A 98 9.84 3.28 9.97
CA PRO A 98 11.28 3.40 9.79
C PRO A 98 12.11 2.44 10.65
N ASP A 99 11.74 2.28 11.92
CA ASP A 99 12.45 1.45 12.90
C ASP A 99 12.45 -0.05 12.57
N TYR A 100 11.54 -0.50 11.70
CA TYR A 100 11.45 -1.90 11.25
C TYR A 100 11.93 -2.09 9.80
N ARG A 101 12.59 -1.10 9.18
CA ARG A 101 13.14 -1.26 7.81
C ARG A 101 14.43 -2.06 7.81
N GLY A 102 14.85 -2.55 6.64
CA GLY A 102 16.07 -3.34 6.47
C GLY A 102 15.98 -4.83 6.88
N GLY A 103 14.88 -5.26 7.51
CA GLY A 103 14.66 -6.66 7.93
C GLY A 103 13.87 -7.54 6.96
N GLY A 104 13.58 -7.07 5.74
CA GLY A 104 12.74 -7.82 4.78
C GLY A 104 11.24 -7.84 5.11
N HIS A 105 10.79 -7.04 6.08
CA HIS A 105 9.39 -6.95 6.50
C HIS A 105 8.44 -6.56 5.36
N ALA A 106 8.76 -5.51 4.59
CA ALA A 106 7.95 -5.09 3.45
C ALA A 106 7.81 -6.21 2.40
N ARG A 107 8.88 -6.96 2.13
CA ARG A 107 8.85 -8.12 1.24
C ARG A 107 7.83 -9.16 1.72
N ARG A 108 7.91 -9.57 2.98
CA ARG A 108 7.00 -10.57 3.56
C ARG A 108 5.53 -10.12 3.49
N LEU A 109 5.28 -8.85 3.75
CA LEU A 109 3.93 -8.29 3.68
C LEU A 109 3.38 -8.32 2.24
N VAL A 110 4.20 -7.90 1.26
CA VAL A 110 3.79 -7.91 -0.15
C VAL A 110 3.63 -9.35 -0.67
N GLU A 111 4.50 -10.27 -0.28
CA GLU A 111 4.38 -11.69 -0.64
C GLU A 111 3.09 -12.31 -0.07
N GLN A 112 2.69 -11.95 1.15
CA GLN A 112 1.39 -12.36 1.71
C GLN A 112 0.23 -11.83 0.86
N VAL A 113 0.28 -10.54 0.50
CA VAL A 113 -0.76 -9.92 -0.34
C VAL A 113 -0.86 -10.59 -1.72
N ILE A 114 0.29 -10.88 -2.35
CA ILE A 114 0.35 -11.58 -3.65
C ILE A 114 -0.21 -13.00 -3.52
N THR A 115 0.11 -13.72 -2.44
CA THR A 115 -0.41 -15.07 -2.17
C THR A 115 -1.93 -15.05 -2.11
N ASP A 116 -2.51 -14.14 -1.32
CA ASP A 116 -3.96 -14.00 -1.24
C ASP A 116 -4.58 -13.57 -2.57
N ALA A 117 -3.88 -12.77 -3.38
CA ALA A 117 -4.37 -12.41 -4.70
C ALA A 117 -4.51 -13.65 -5.62
N ARG A 118 -3.57 -14.59 -5.55
CA ARG A 118 -3.66 -15.88 -6.26
C ARG A 118 -4.82 -16.73 -5.74
N ASP A 119 -4.95 -16.85 -4.43
CA ASP A 119 -6.00 -17.65 -3.79
C ASP A 119 -7.40 -17.12 -4.10
N LEU A 120 -7.51 -15.81 -4.34
CA LEU A 120 -8.73 -15.13 -4.77
C LEU A 120 -8.99 -15.20 -6.28
N ASN A 121 -8.18 -15.95 -7.03
CA ASN A 121 -8.26 -16.12 -8.49
C ASN A 121 -8.09 -14.82 -9.29
N TYR A 122 -7.34 -13.85 -8.75
CA TYR A 122 -6.87 -12.75 -9.60
C TYR A 122 -5.83 -13.26 -10.58
N THR A 123 -5.79 -12.67 -11.77
CA THR A 123 -4.81 -12.99 -12.80
C THR A 123 -3.62 -12.03 -12.78
N SER A 124 -3.77 -10.85 -12.21
CA SER A 124 -2.70 -9.86 -12.09
C SER A 124 -2.91 -8.95 -10.90
N VAL A 125 -1.82 -8.36 -10.43
CA VAL A 125 -1.80 -7.29 -9.42
C VAL A 125 -1.20 -6.04 -10.04
N VAL A 126 -1.91 -4.92 -9.94
CA VAL A 126 -1.41 -3.60 -10.34
C VAL A 126 -1.07 -2.78 -9.10
N LEU A 127 -0.22 -1.76 -9.25
CA LEU A 127 0.05 -0.79 -8.18
C LEU A 127 0.38 0.58 -8.75
N GLU A 128 0.13 1.58 -7.91
CA GLU A 128 0.56 2.96 -8.06
C GLU A 128 1.65 3.24 -7.00
N SER A 129 2.70 3.95 -7.42
CA SER A 129 3.80 4.42 -6.57
C SER A 129 4.16 5.85 -6.98
N LEU A 130 5.06 6.47 -6.24
CA LEU A 130 5.58 7.81 -6.55
C LEU A 130 7.08 7.74 -6.84
N ASN A 131 7.55 8.67 -7.66
CA ASN A 131 8.93 8.76 -8.15
C ASN A 131 10.00 8.67 -7.04
N PHE A 132 9.74 9.20 -5.85
CA PHE A 132 10.67 9.17 -4.71
C PHE A 132 10.68 7.85 -3.92
N MET A 133 9.76 6.92 -4.21
CA MET A 133 9.66 5.63 -3.50
C MET A 133 10.57 4.55 -4.10
N ALA A 134 11.83 4.90 -4.42
CA ALA A 134 12.75 4.04 -5.16
C ALA A 134 12.95 2.65 -4.51
N ASP A 135 13.06 2.58 -3.19
CA ASP A 135 13.23 1.31 -2.46
C ASP A 135 12.01 0.38 -2.60
N ALA A 136 10.79 0.95 -2.54
CA ALA A 136 9.56 0.18 -2.73
C ALA A 136 9.47 -0.32 -4.17
N GLN A 137 9.76 0.53 -5.15
CA GLN A 137 9.78 0.15 -6.56
C GLN A 137 10.82 -0.95 -6.83
N ALA A 138 12.02 -0.87 -6.24
CA ALA A 138 13.05 -1.89 -6.36
C ALA A 138 12.58 -3.24 -5.76
N LEU A 139 11.90 -3.20 -4.61
CA LEU A 139 11.25 -4.37 -4.03
C LEU A 139 10.21 -4.95 -5.00
N TYR A 140 9.30 -4.15 -5.54
CA TYR A 140 8.28 -4.62 -6.48
C TYR A 140 8.91 -5.25 -7.73
N ARG A 141 9.92 -4.62 -8.33
CA ARG A 141 10.65 -5.19 -9.48
C ARG A 141 11.28 -6.54 -9.14
N SER A 142 11.87 -6.67 -7.95
CA SER A 142 12.45 -7.94 -7.50
C SER A 142 11.41 -9.05 -7.24
N LEU A 143 10.13 -8.69 -7.09
CA LEU A 143 9.00 -9.63 -6.98
C LEU A 143 8.35 -9.93 -8.33
N GLY A 144 8.88 -9.37 -9.42
CA GLY A 144 8.40 -9.61 -10.79
C GLY A 144 7.42 -8.56 -11.31
N PHE A 145 7.18 -7.46 -10.58
CA PHE A 145 6.43 -6.34 -11.14
C PHE A 145 7.22 -5.66 -12.26
N LEU A 146 6.52 -5.31 -13.33
CA LEU A 146 7.05 -4.59 -14.48
C LEU A 146 6.37 -3.22 -14.59
N ASP A 147 7.13 -2.21 -14.98
CA ASP A 147 6.62 -0.86 -15.23
C ASP A 147 5.57 -0.91 -16.36
N ILE A 148 4.44 -0.23 -16.18
CA ILE A 148 3.35 -0.14 -17.16
C ILE A 148 2.88 1.31 -17.33
N PRO A 149 2.15 1.64 -18.41
CA PRO A 149 1.40 2.90 -18.47
C PRO A 149 0.38 3.02 -17.33
N ARG A 150 -0.07 4.25 -17.08
CA ARG A 150 -1.16 4.55 -16.16
C ARG A 150 -2.40 3.71 -16.48
N PHE A 151 -3.04 3.20 -15.43
CA PHE A 151 -4.37 2.56 -15.49
C PHE A 151 -5.43 3.50 -14.89
N ASP A 152 -6.71 3.25 -15.15
CA ASP A 152 -7.81 4.12 -14.72
C ASP A 152 -8.09 3.98 -13.21
N GLY A 153 -8.65 5.01 -12.57
CA GLY A 153 -9.08 4.94 -11.17
C GLY A 153 -7.96 5.09 -10.14
N THR A 154 -6.85 5.73 -10.52
CA THR A 154 -5.70 6.04 -9.65
C THR A 154 -5.99 7.24 -8.75
N GLU A 155 -5.39 7.28 -7.57
CA GLU A 155 -5.63 8.33 -6.58
C GLU A 155 -4.78 9.57 -6.85
N GLY A 156 -3.55 9.40 -7.38
CA GLY A 156 -2.63 10.51 -7.62
C GLY A 156 -3.18 11.59 -8.56
N GLY A 157 -4.03 11.22 -9.51
CA GLY A 157 -4.74 12.19 -10.36
C GLY A 157 -5.69 13.13 -9.62
N ALA A 158 -6.24 12.71 -8.48
CA ALA A 158 -7.16 13.55 -7.71
C ALA A 158 -6.42 14.65 -6.91
N HIS A 159 -5.11 14.49 -6.70
CA HIS A 159 -4.30 15.38 -5.85
C HIS A 159 -3.25 16.18 -6.63
N GLY A 160 -3.29 16.16 -7.97
CA GLY A 160 -2.36 16.94 -8.81
C GLY A 160 -0.94 16.38 -8.81
N VAL A 161 -0.77 15.07 -8.58
CA VAL A 161 0.56 14.41 -8.51
C VAL A 161 0.87 13.54 -9.73
N GLU A 162 0.11 13.70 -10.83
CA GLU A 162 0.21 12.87 -12.05
C GLU A 162 1.63 12.83 -12.63
N ALA A 163 2.37 13.94 -12.52
CA ALA A 163 3.74 14.04 -13.02
C ALA A 163 4.74 13.15 -12.25
N PHE A 164 4.35 12.60 -11.10
CA PHE A 164 5.21 11.85 -10.20
C PHE A 164 4.78 10.38 -10.03
N GLU A 165 3.67 9.97 -10.64
CA GLU A 165 3.13 8.62 -10.55
C GLU A 165 4.01 7.61 -11.32
N VAL A 166 4.20 6.44 -10.74
CA VAL A 166 4.84 5.26 -11.35
C VAL A 166 3.88 4.09 -11.20
N PHE A 167 3.61 3.39 -12.30
CA PHE A 167 2.67 2.27 -12.32
C PHE A 167 3.37 0.97 -12.65
N MET A 168 2.95 -0.11 -11.99
CA MET A 168 3.53 -1.43 -12.22
C MET A 168 2.48 -2.52 -12.20
N ARG A 169 2.76 -3.64 -12.89
CA ARG A 169 1.92 -4.85 -12.91
C ARG A 169 2.74 -6.10 -12.67
N LEU A 170 2.20 -7.02 -11.89
CA LEU A 170 2.63 -8.41 -11.75
C LEU A 170 1.57 -9.33 -12.38
N GLN A 171 2.01 -10.24 -13.23
CA GLN A 171 1.18 -11.37 -13.66
C GLN A 171 1.27 -12.48 -12.61
N LEU A 172 0.12 -13.03 -12.18
CA LEU A 172 0.04 -14.00 -11.09
C LEU A 172 0.24 -15.45 -11.52
#